data_AF-A0A1M6QSR4-F1
#
_entry.id   AF-A0A1M6QSR4-F1
#
_cell.length_a   1.000
_cell.length_b   1.000
_cell.length_c   1.000
_cell.angle_alpha   90.00
_cell.angle_beta   90.00
_cell.angle_gamma   90.00
#
_symmetry.space_group_name_H-M   'P 1'
#
loop_
_entity.id
_entity.type
_entity.pdbx_description
1 polymer ?
#
loop_
_entity_poly.entity_id
_entity_poly.type
_entity_poly.pdbx_seq_one_letter_code
_entity_poly.pdbx_strand_id
1 'polypeptide(L)' 'MLARTIKSVDNLNSQRQMEKFEIERCYWKMKDIDWGIVTEKEIDKNLTDNIGLVRPFYSLDCLYGFLRTL' A
#
# COMPACT_ATOMS: atom_id res chain seq x y z
N MET A 1 9.97 -9.13 -14.92
CA MET A 1 8.96 -9.17 -13.83
C MET A 1 9.21 -7.98 -12.92
N LEU A 2 8.20 -7.47 -12.22
CA LEU A 2 8.28 -6.26 -11.40
C LEU A 2 7.84 -6.55 -9.97
N ALA A 3 8.59 -6.03 -8.99
CA ALA A 3 8.23 -6.05 -7.58
C ALA A 3 8.12 -4.62 -7.05
N ARG A 4 7.08 -4.34 -6.26
CA ARG A 4 6.88 -3.02 -5.63
C ARG A 4 6.47 -3.18 -4.17
N THR A 5 7.18 -2.52 -3.27
CA THR A 5 6.84 -2.49 -1.85
C THR A 5 6.12 -1.17 -1.54
N ILE A 6 4.93 -1.23 -0.94
CA ILE A 6 4.12 -0.03 -0.62
C ILE A 6 4.42 0.42 0.81
N LYS A 7 4.87 1.67 0.99
CA LYS A 7 5.14 2.27 2.30
C LYS A 7 4.87 3.76 2.32
N SER A 8 4.44 4.27 3.47
CA SER A 8 4.30 5.71 3.65
C SER A 8 5.64 6.41 3.79
N VAL A 9 5.70 7.65 3.27
CA VAL A 9 6.88 8.51 3.27
C VAL A 9 7.46 8.66 4.67
N ASP A 10 6.60 8.82 5.67
CA ASP A 10 7.01 9.01 7.07
C ASP A 10 7.74 7.77 7.64
N ASN A 11 7.44 6.60 7.09
CA ASN A 11 8.03 5.34 7.54
C ASN A 11 9.35 4.99 6.84
N LEU A 12 9.80 5.76 5.85
CA LEU A 12 11.02 5.47 5.10
C LEU A 12 12.29 5.74 5.89
N ASN A 13 12.26 6.67 6.85
CA ASN A 13 13.47 7.19 7.49
C ASN A 13 13.91 6.42 8.75
N SER A 14 13.22 5.35 9.12
CA SER A 14 13.65 4.54 10.26
C SER A 14 14.77 3.58 9.87
N GLN A 15 15.83 3.52 10.67
CA GLN A 15 16.99 2.66 10.43
C GLN A 15 16.59 1.20 10.21
N ARG A 16 15.70 0.68 11.06
CA ARG A 16 15.18 -0.69 10.95
C ARG A 16 14.45 -0.96 9.62
N GLN A 17 13.78 0.05 9.06
CA GLN A 17 13.05 -0.10 7.80
C GLN A 17 14.02 -0.06 6.62
N MET A 18 15.06 0.78 6.67
CA MET A 18 16.14 0.82 5.67
C MET A 18 16.88 -0.51 5.59
N GLU A 19 17.19 -1.14 6.73
CA GLU A 19 17.81 -2.47 6.77
C GLU A 19 16.95 -3.53 6.06
N LYS A 20 15.63 -3.52 6.31
CA LYS A 20 14.70 -4.43 5.62
C LYS A 20 14.66 -4.18 4.11
N PHE A 21 14.67 -2.93 3.69
CA PHE A 21 14.68 -2.57 2.28
C PHE A 21 15.95 -3.03 1.58
N GLU A 22 17.10 -2.98 2.24
CA GLU A 22 18.35 -3.47 1.64
C GLU A 22 18.33 -4.99 1.45
N ILE A 23 17.72 -5.73 2.37
CA ILE A 23 17.50 -7.17 2.22
C ILE A 23 16.58 -7.45 1.02
N GLU A 24 15.46 -6.75 0.90
CA GLU A 24 14.55 -6.88 -0.25
C GLU A 24 15.25 -6.55 -1.57
N ARG A 25 15.99 -5.44 -1.62
CA ARG A 25 16.76 -5.00 -2.79
C ARG A 25 17.73 -6.09 -3.24
N CYS A 26 18.50 -6.66 -2.32
CA CYS A 26 19.45 -7.73 -2.63
C CYS A 26 18.73 -8.98 -3.14
N TYR A 27 17.65 -9.39 -2.47
CA TYR A 27 16.87 -10.57 -2.85
C TYR A 27 16.30 -10.46 -4.27
N TRP A 28 15.69 -9.33 -4.61
CA TRP A 28 15.09 -9.13 -5.94
C TRP A 28 16.15 -8.94 -7.03
N LYS A 29 17.26 -8.26 -6.72
CA LYS A 29 18.40 -8.12 -7.62
C LYS A 29 19.00 -9.48 -7.98
N MET A 30 19.11 -10.40 -7.02
CA MET A 30 19.59 -11.78 -7.29
C MET A 30 18.69 -12.55 -8.26
N LYS A 31 17.42 -12.16 -8.38
CA LYS A 31 16.44 -12.78 -9.27
C LYS A 31 16.27 -12.05 -10.61
N ASP A 32 17.07 -11.00 -10.85
CA ASP A 32 16.93 -10.13 -12.02
C ASP A 32 15.53 -9.52 -12.14
N ILE A 33 14.96 -9.12 -10.99
CA ILE A 33 13.64 -8.50 -10.90
C ILE A 33 13.82 -7.04 -10.49
N ASP A 34 13.21 -6.14 -11.26
CA ASP A 34 13.17 -4.72 -10.91
C ASP A 34 12.30 -4.50 -9.67
N TRP A 35 12.94 -4.02 -8.60
CA TRP A 35 12.32 -3.74 -7.31
C TRP A 35 12.42 -2.26 -6.97
N GLY A 36 11.31 -1.72 -6.46
CA GLY A 36 11.24 -0.34 -6.00
C GLY A 36 10.20 -0.15 -4.90
N ILE A 37 10.30 0.97 -4.21
CA ILE A 37 9.35 1.37 -3.17
C ILE A 37 8.37 2.37 -3.78
N VAL A 38 7.09 2.21 -3.46
CA VAL A 38 6.01 3.11 -3.87
C VAL A 38 5.38 3.72 -2.62
N THR A 39 5.19 5.02 -2.62
CA THR A 39 4.58 5.82 -1.57
C THR A 39 3.30 6.48 -2.07
N GLU A 40 2.53 7.06 -1.16
CA GLU A 40 1.36 7.89 -1.48
C GLU A 40 1.66 9.03 -2.47
N LYS A 41 2.93 9.46 -2.61
CA LYS A 41 3.30 10.53 -3.56
C LYS A 41 3.31 10.05 -5.02
N GLU A 42 3.54 8.77 -5.27
CA GLU A 42 3.54 8.21 -6.62
C GLU A 42 2.17 7.66 -7.06
N ILE A 43 1.18 7.66 -6.17
CA ILE A 43 -0.18 7.20 -6.47
C ILE A 43 -1.03 8.36 -6.98
N ASP A 44 -1.76 8.15 -8.07
CA ASP A 44 -2.69 9.15 -8.61
C ASP A 44 -3.79 9.50 -7.59
N LYS A 45 -3.97 10.79 -7.33
CA LYS A 45 -5.00 11.32 -6.45
C LYS A 45 -6.39 11.00 -6.99
N ASN A 46 -6.62 11.10 -8.30
CA ASN A 46 -7.93 10.81 -8.89
C ASN A 46 -8.31 9.34 -8.65
N LEU A 47 -7.35 8.42 -8.79
CA LEU A 47 -7.56 7.01 -8.49
C LEU A 47 -7.85 6.80 -7.00
N THR A 48 -7.10 7.47 -6.15
CA THR A 48 -7.27 7.39 -4.68
C THR A 48 -8.65 7.88 -4.26
N ASP A 49 -9.10 9.01 -4.80
CA ASP A 49 -10.40 9.60 -4.53
C ASP A 49 -11.54 8.69 -5.02
N ASN A 50 -11.42 8.16 -6.24
CA ASN A 50 -12.38 7.21 -6.79
C ASN A 50 -12.50 5.94 -5.93
N ILE A 51 -11.38 5.39 -5.47
CA ILE A 51 -11.38 4.25 -4.54
C ILE A 51 -12.03 4.66 -3.21
N GLY A 52 -11.72 5.85 -2.70
CA GLY A 52 -12.34 6.41 -1.49
C GLY A 52 -13.86 6.51 -1.59
N LEU A 53 -14.39 6.86 -2.77
CA LEU A 53 -15.83 6.93 -3.03
C LEU A 53 -16.50 5.56 -3.09
N VAL A 54 -15.86 4.55 -3.69
CA VAL A 54 -16.44 3.21 -3.88
C VAL A 54 -16.33 2.35 -2.62
N ARG A 55 -15.24 2.50 -1.85
CA ARG A 55 -14.92 1.66 -0.69
C ARG A 55 -16.05 1.53 0.35
N PRO A 56 -16.81 2.59 0.72
CA PRO A 56 -17.91 2.48 1.67
C PRO A 56 -19.05 1.56 1.23
N PHE A 57 -19.23 1.38 -0.08
CA PHE A 57 -20.30 0.56 -0.66
C PHE A 57 -19.82 -0.82 -1.11
N TYR A 58 -18.54 -1.14 -0.88
CA TYR A 58 -17.94 -2.40 -1.30
C TYR A 58 -18.46 -3.59 -0.50
N SER A 59 -18.82 -3.39 0.78
CA SER A 59 -19.47 -4.41 1.60
C SER A 59 -20.74 -3.87 2.24
N LEU A 60 -21.79 -4.70 2.23
CA LEU A 60 -23.05 -4.43 2.94
C LEU A 60 -22.92 -4.60 4.45
N ASP A 61 -21.78 -5.11 4.97
CA ASP A 61 -21.52 -5.26 6.41
C ASP A 61 -21.70 -3.94 7.18
N CYS A 62 -21.39 -2.80 6.54
CA CYS A 62 -21.61 -1.47 7.12
C CYS A 62 -23.09 -1.15 7.36
N LEU A 63 -24.02 -1.70 6.57
CA LEU A 63 -25.46 -1.52 6.74
C LEU A 63 -26.04 -2.46 7.80
N TYR A 64 -25.49 -3.68 7.93
CA TYR A 64 -25.94 -4.64 8.95
C TYR A 64 -25.66 -4.18 10.38
N GLY A 65 -24.60 -3.37 10.61
CA GLY A 65 -24.36 -2.74 11.91
C GLY A 65 -25.45 -1.74 12.32
N PHE A 66 -26.01 -1.02 11.36
CA PHE A 66 -27.10 -0.06 11.57
C PHE A 66 -28.45 -0.74 11.85
N LEU A 67 -28.71 -1.88 11.20
CA LEU A 67 -29.95 -2.65 11.39
C LEU A 67 -29.97 -3.49 12.68
N ARG A 68 -28.83 -3.68 13.34
CA ARG A 68 -28.74 -4.46 14.59
C ARG A 68 -28.93 -3.61 15.86
N THR A 69 -28.97 -2.29 15.71
CA THR A 69 -29.21 -1.32 16.79
C THR A 69 -30.62 -0.72 16.76
N LEU A 70 -31.45 -1.15 15.79
CA LEU A 70 -32.91 -0.94 15.73
C LEU A 70 -33.63 -2.23 16.13
#